data_AF-A0A383BZE5-F1
#
_entry.id   AF-A0A383BZE5-F1
#
_cell.length_a   1.000
_cell.length_b   1.000
_cell.length_c   1.000
_cell.angle_alpha   90.00
_cell.angle_beta   90.00
_cell.angle_gamma   90.00
#
_symmetry.space_group_name_H-M   'P 1'
#
loop_
_entity.id
_entity.type
_entity.pdbx_description
1 polymer ?
#
loop_
_entity_poly.entity_id
_entity_poly.type
_entity_poly.pdbx_seq_one_letter_code
_entity_poly.pdbx_strand_id
1 'polypeptide(L)'
;MMVNRFMWEDIELGIFRENKRIRCAVKFENVLEVKSRNISQKKKDKILELLSIDSEVKNNKKELLITFAGNNEIILIVEEINILLDDVGLPWKVKHVPKHKI
;
A
#
# COMPACT_ATOMS: atom_id res chain seq x y z
N MET A 1 7.46 -4.41 1.48
CA MET A 1 6.69 -4.39 0.23
C MET A 1 7.16 -3.23 -0.63
N MET A 2 7.31 -3.42 -1.94
CA MET A 2 7.57 -2.31 -2.87
C MET A 2 6.24 -1.85 -3.47
N VAL A 3 5.96 -0.55 -3.40
CA VAL A 3 4.75 0.05 -3.99
C VAL A 3 5.09 1.32 -4.76
N ASN A 4 4.12 1.86 -5.48
CA ASN A 4 4.26 3.13 -6.20
C ASN A 4 3.18 4.09 -5.68
N ARG A 5 3.56 4.98 -4.75
CA ARG A 5 2.61 5.97 -4.22
C ARG A 5 2.40 7.09 -5.22
N PHE A 6 1.20 7.66 -5.19
CA PHE A 6 0.91 8.90 -5.89
C PHE A 6 1.38 10.07 -5.02
N MET A 7 2.03 11.06 -5.63
CA MET A 7 2.48 12.27 -4.94
C MET A 7 1.35 13.30 -4.94
N TRP A 8 0.50 13.24 -3.92
CA TRP A 8 -0.62 14.17 -3.76
C TRP A 8 -0.15 15.59 -3.46
N GLU A 9 0.98 15.71 -2.77
CA GLU A 9 1.64 16.97 -2.43
C GLU A 9 2.03 17.82 -3.66
N ASP A 10 2.34 17.18 -4.80
CA ASP A 10 2.72 17.87 -6.04
C ASP A 10 1.50 18.38 -6.84
N ILE A 11 0.32 17.80 -6.65
CA ILE A 11 -0.92 18.30 -7.28
C ILE A 11 -1.34 19.63 -6.65
N GLU A 12 -1.07 19.82 -5.36
CA GLU A 12 -1.52 20.99 -4.59
C GLU A 12 -0.76 22.28 -4.96
N LEU A 13 0.29 22.19 -5.79
CA LEU A 13 1.11 23.33 -6.24
C LEU A 13 0.47 24.19 -7.37
N GLY A 14 -0.82 24.01 -7.65
CA GLY A 14 -1.60 24.90 -8.52
C GLY A 14 -1.20 24.85 -10.00
N ILE A 15 -0.68 25.95 -10.55
CA ILE A 15 -0.46 26.14 -11.99
C ILE A 15 0.64 25.20 -12.53
N PHE A 16 1.57 24.77 -11.67
CA PHE A 16 2.64 23.81 -11.99
C PHE A 16 2.29 22.37 -11.63
N ARG A 17 1.00 22.05 -11.48
CA ARG A 17 0.54 20.69 -11.16
C ARG A 17 1.15 19.67 -12.11
N GLU A 18 1.91 18.74 -11.56
CA GLU A 18 2.40 17.59 -12.28
C GLU A 18 1.98 16.33 -11.54
N ASN A 19 1.20 15.49 -12.20
CA ASN A 19 0.85 14.20 -11.65
C ASN A 19 2.11 13.33 -11.62
N LYS A 20 2.60 12.99 -10.44
CA LYS A 20 3.78 12.14 -10.27
C LYS A 20 3.49 10.93 -9.42
N ARG A 21 4.27 9.89 -9.67
CA ARG A 21 4.40 8.74 -8.77
C ARG A 21 5.86 8.59 -8.39
N ILE A 22 6.07 8.03 -7.23
CA ILE A 22 7.39 7.64 -6.75
C ILE A 22 7.31 6.20 -6.24
N ARG A 23 8.40 5.46 -6.42
CA ARG A 23 8.53 4.12 -5.87
C ARG A 23 8.82 4.29 -4.39
N CYS A 24 8.15 3.52 -3.56
CA CYS A 24 8.40 3.53 -2.12
C CYS A 24 8.47 2.11 -1.56
N ALA A 25 9.22 1.98 -0.49
CA ALA A 25 9.30 0.78 0.32
C ALA A 25 8.40 0.97 1.54
N VAL A 26 7.49 0.02 1.76
CA VAL A 26 6.70 -0.08 2.99
C VAL A 26 7.22 -1.27 3.78
N LYS A 27 7.76 -1.03 4.97
CA LYS A 27 8.28 -2.04 5.88
C LYS A 27 7.31 -2.18 7.06
N PHE A 28 6.93 -3.42 7.36
CA PHE A 28 6.18 -3.79 8.55
C PHE A 28 7.14 -4.53 9.47
N GLU A 29 7.32 -4.03 10.70
CA GLU A 29 8.17 -4.64 11.71
C GLU A 29 7.35 -5.53 12.64
N ASN A 30 8.02 -6.40 13.39
CA ASN A 30 7.42 -7.24 14.44
C ASN A 30 6.22 -8.08 13.95
N VAL A 31 6.31 -8.57 12.71
CA VAL A 31 5.30 -9.45 12.09
C VAL A 31 5.50 -10.88 12.57
N LEU A 32 4.47 -11.44 13.18
CA LEU A 32 4.42 -12.81 13.69
C LEU A 32 3.93 -13.81 12.63
N GLU A 33 2.96 -13.41 11.83
CA GLU A 33 2.33 -14.28 10.84
C GLU A 33 1.84 -13.46 9.64
N VAL A 34 1.88 -14.06 8.45
CA VAL A 34 1.38 -13.46 7.21
C VAL A 34 0.40 -14.41 6.55
N LYS A 35 -0.78 -13.91 6.21
CA LYS A 35 -1.79 -14.62 5.43
C LYS A 35 -2.12 -13.83 4.17
N SER A 36 -2.54 -14.53 3.13
CA SER A 36 -3.06 -13.89 1.92
C SER A 36 -4.35 -14.55 1.46
N ARG A 37 -5.27 -13.75 0.92
CA ARG A 37 -6.55 -14.20 0.38
C ARG A 37 -6.70 -13.69 -1.05
N ASN A 38 -7.12 -14.58 -1.95
CA ASN A 38 -7.33 -14.32 -3.39
C ASN A 38 -6.07 -13.87 -4.18
N ILE A 39 -4.89 -13.87 -3.57
CA ILE A 39 -3.62 -13.53 -4.24
C ILE A 39 -2.94 -14.80 -4.74
N SER A 40 -2.95 -14.99 -6.06
CA SER A 40 -2.25 -16.11 -6.69
C SER A 40 -0.74 -15.87 -6.75
N GLN A 41 0.02 -16.65 -5.99
CA GLN A 41 1.50 -16.62 -5.99
C GLN A 41 2.12 -17.03 -7.33
N LYS A 42 1.34 -17.64 -8.23
CA LYS A 42 1.77 -18.00 -9.59
C LYS A 42 1.79 -16.79 -10.54
N LYS A 43 1.02 -15.74 -10.25
CA LYS A 43 0.88 -14.54 -11.10
C LYS A 43 1.79 -13.41 -10.60
N LYS A 44 3.10 -13.55 -10.81
CA LYS A 44 4.11 -12.62 -10.28
C LYS A 44 4.00 -11.19 -10.81
N ASP A 45 3.48 -11.01 -12.03
CA ASP A 45 3.37 -9.70 -12.67
C ASP A 45 2.03 -8.99 -12.41
N LYS A 46 1.14 -9.60 -11.60
CA LYS A 46 -0.14 -8.97 -11.25
C LYS A 46 0.13 -7.77 -10.34
N ILE A 47 -0.23 -6.58 -10.81
CA ILE A 47 -0.26 -5.37 -10.00
C ILE A 47 -1.46 -5.44 -9.06
N LEU A 48 -1.23 -5.18 -7.76
CA LEU A 48 -2.27 -5.05 -6.75
C LEU A 48 -2.46 -3.57 -6.41
N GLU A 49 -3.70 -3.09 -6.48
CA GLU A 49 -4.06 -1.71 -6.14
C GLU A 49 -4.48 -1.63 -4.69
N LEU A 50 -3.64 -1.04 -3.83
CA LEU A 50 -3.91 -0.90 -2.40
C LEU A 50 -5.08 0.09 -2.18
N LEU A 51 -6.09 -0.35 -1.43
CA LEU A 51 -7.28 0.43 -1.10
C LEU A 51 -7.25 0.92 0.35
N SER A 52 -6.95 0.03 1.31
CA SER A 52 -6.92 0.36 2.73
C SER A 52 -5.89 -0.48 3.49
N ILE A 53 -5.47 0.05 4.63
CA ILE A 53 -4.76 -0.69 5.68
C ILE A 53 -5.53 -0.42 6.97
N ASP A 54 -6.19 -1.43 7.48
CA ASP A 54 -7.02 -1.37 8.67
C ASP A 54 -6.37 -2.18 9.79
N SER A 55 -6.53 -1.75 11.04
CA SER A 55 -6.06 -2.51 12.20
C SER A 55 -7.23 -2.99 13.04
N GLU A 56 -7.23 -4.26 13.43
CA GLU A 56 -8.20 -4.82 14.36
C GLU A 56 -7.54 -5.71 15.42
N VAL A 57 -8.24 -5.93 16.53
CA VAL A 57 -7.84 -6.93 17.52
C VAL A 57 -8.82 -8.09 17.45
N LYS A 58 -8.30 -9.28 17.14
CA LYS A 58 -9.09 -10.49 16.93
C LYS A 58 -8.47 -11.66 17.68
N ASN A 59 -9.25 -12.33 18.53
CA ASN A 59 -8.76 -13.46 19.35
C ASN A 59 -7.45 -13.12 20.10
N ASN A 60 -7.37 -11.93 20.71
CA ASN A 60 -6.19 -11.39 21.39
C ASN A 60 -4.94 -11.20 20.50
N LYS A 61 -5.08 -11.21 19.18
CA LYS A 61 -4.02 -10.89 18.22
C LYS A 61 -4.29 -9.54 17.57
N LYS A 62 -3.25 -8.72 17.36
CA LYS A 62 -3.36 -7.49 16.56
C LYS A 62 -3.17 -7.88 15.10
N GLU A 63 -4.18 -7.62 14.29
CA GLU A 63 -4.19 -7.89 12.85
C GLU A 63 -4.13 -6.56 12.08
N LEU A 64 -3.30 -6.51 11.04
CA LEU A 64 -3.33 -5.47 10.01
C LEU A 64 -3.91 -6.09 8.75
N LEU A 65 -5.10 -5.64 8.35
CA LEU A 65 -5.77 -6.02 7.13
C LEU A 65 -5.38 -5.05 6.01
N ILE A 66 -4.66 -5.55 5.02
CA ILE A 66 -4.22 -4.81 3.84
C ILE A 66 -5.11 -5.23 2.68
N THR A 67 -6.04 -4.35 2.30
CA THR A 67 -7.06 -4.61 1.28
C THR A 67 -6.64 -4.04 -0.06
N PHE A 68 -6.75 -4.85 -1.10
CA PHE A 68 -6.49 -4.45 -2.48
C PHE A 68 -7.74 -4.63 -3.36
N ALA A 69 -7.79 -3.88 -4.47
CA ALA A 69 -8.87 -3.99 -5.44
C ALA A 69 -9.06 -5.43 -5.94
N GLY A 70 -10.31 -5.78 -6.26
CA GLY A 70 -10.69 -7.13 -6.67
C GLY A 70 -10.66 -8.15 -5.54
N ASN A 71 -11.02 -7.74 -4.32
CA ASN A 71 -11.12 -8.56 -3.10
C ASN A 71 -9.85 -9.36 -2.78
N ASN A 72 -8.67 -8.78 -3.04
CA ASN A 72 -7.39 -9.37 -2.70
C ASN A 72 -6.94 -8.81 -1.36
N GLU A 73 -6.40 -9.65 -0.47
CA GLU A 73 -6.03 -9.21 0.87
C GLU A 73 -4.74 -9.85 1.35
N ILE A 74 -4.02 -9.11 2.19
CA ILE A 74 -2.95 -9.61 3.04
C ILE A 74 -3.34 -9.30 4.48
N ILE A 75 -3.19 -10.27 5.37
CA ILE A 75 -3.41 -10.09 6.81
C ILE A 75 -2.07 -10.31 7.49
N LEU A 76 -1.61 -9.33 8.25
CA LEU A 76 -0.42 -9.44 9.09
C LEU A 76 -0.86 -9.58 10.54
N ILE A 77 -0.36 -10.58 11.25
CA ILE A 77 -0.45 -10.60 12.72
C ILE A 77 0.83 -10.00 13.26
N VAL A 78 0.73 -8.99 14.12
CA VAL A 78 1.88 -8.23 14.63
C VAL A 78 1.87 -8.14 16.15
N GLU A 79 3.04 -8.01 16.77
CA GLU A 79 3.14 -7.71 18.21
C GLU A 79 2.71 -6.27 18.49
N GLU A 80 3.14 -5.35 17.62
CA GLU A 80 2.81 -3.93 17.65
C GLU A 80 2.74 -3.35 16.24
N ILE A 81 2.04 -2.23 16.10
CA ILE A 81 1.95 -1.53 14.82
C ILE A 81 3.19 -0.65 14.68
N ASN A 82 4.19 -1.17 13.98
CA ASN A 82 5.40 -0.44 13.62
C ASN A 82 5.62 -0.55 12.10
N ILE A 83 5.38 0.57 11.42
CA ILE A 83 5.35 0.64 9.95
C ILE A 83 6.20 1.82 9.50
N LEU A 84 7.12 1.56 8.57
CA LEU A 84 7.93 2.57 7.91
C LEU A 84 7.52 2.66 6.44
N LEU A 85 7.39 3.88 5.93
CA LEU A 85 7.29 4.17 4.50
C LEU A 85 8.43 5.08 4.11
N ASP A 86 9.19 4.71 3.08
CA ASP A 86 10.29 5.52 2.57
C ASP A 86 10.28 5.55 1.04
N ASP A 87 10.60 6.71 0.47
CA ASP A 87 10.65 6.91 -0.97
C ASP A 87 12.00 6.45 -1.53
N VAL A 88 11.96 5.78 -2.68
CA VAL A 88 13.12 5.13 -3.30
C VAL A 88 13.32 5.67 -4.70
N GLY A 89 14.38 6.45 -4.88
CA GLY A 89 14.82 6.97 -6.16
C GLY A 89 14.10 8.26 -6.57
N LEU A 90 13.92 8.44 -7.88
CA LEU A 90 13.34 9.67 -8.44
C LEU A 90 11.88 9.47 -8.86
N PRO A 91 11.03 10.50 -8.71
CA PRO A 91 9.65 10.45 -9.16
C PRO A 91 9.56 10.48 -10.70
N TRP A 92 8.45 9.96 -11.24
CA TRP A 92 8.14 10.03 -12.67
C TRP A 92 6.74 10.58 -12.92
N LYS A 93 6.56 11.24 -14.07
CA LYS A 93 5.29 11.81 -14.50
C LYS A 93 4.31 10.72 -14.92
N VAL A 94 3.05 10.88 -14.55
CA VAL A 94 1.94 10.00 -14.94
C VAL A 94 0.78 10.80 -15.51
N LYS A 95 -0.05 10.16 -16.35
CA LYS A 95 -1.23 10.82 -16.93
C LYS A 95 -2.44 10.80 -15.99
N HIS A 96 -2.59 9.72 -15.23
CA HIS A 96 -3.80 9.43 -14.47
C HIS A 96 -3.63 9.70 -12.97
N VAL A 97 -4.63 10.36 -12.39
CA VAL A 97 -4.78 10.58 -10.94
C VAL A 97 -5.75 9.53 -10.40
N PRO A 98 -5.46 8.90 -9.23
CA PRO A 98 -6.43 8.03 -8.58
C PRO A 98 -7.75 8.76 -8.30
N LYS A 99 -8.90 8.12 -8.55
CA LYS A 99 -10.24 8.71 -8.34
C LYS A 99 -11.17 7.82 -7.51
N HIS A 100 -10.61 6.92 -6.71
CA HIS A 100 -11.41 6.01 -5.91
C HIS A 100 -12.18 6.81 -4.86
N LYS A 101 -13.50 6.57 -4.78
CA LYS A 101 -14.31 7.05 -3.66
C LYS A 101 -13.92 6.20 -2.45
N ILE A 102 -13.51 6.87 -1.37
CA ILE A 102 -13.35 6.26 -0.05
C ILE A 102 -14.75 5.94 0.49
#